data_AF-A0A7J7ECX6-F1
#
_entry.id   AF-A0A7J7ECX6-F1
#
_cell.length_a   1.000
_cell.length_b   1.000
_cell.length_c   1.000
_cell.angle_alpha   90.00
_cell.angle_beta   90.00
_cell.angle_gamma   90.00
#
_symmetry.space_group_name_H-M   'P 1'
#
loop_
_entity.id
_entity.type
_entity.pdbx_description
1 polymer ?
#
loop_
_entity_poly.entity_id
_entity_poly.type
_entity_poly.pdbx_seq_one_letter_code
_entity_poly.pdbx_strand_id
1 'polypeptide(L)'
;MTKLAKSASNYSQLGTFAPVWDVFKTSTEKLANCHLDLVRKLQELIKEVQKYGEEQVKSHKKTKEEVAGTLEAVQTIQSITQALQKSKENYNAKCVEQERLKKEGATQREIEKAAVKSKKATDTYKLYVEKYALAKADFEQKMTETAQKFQDIEQTHLIHIKEIIGSLSNAIKEIHLQIGQVHEEFINNMTNTTVESLIQKFAESKGTGKER
;
A
#
# COMPACT_ATOMS: atom_id res chain seq x y z
N MET A 1 3.86 -8.66 -31.95
CA MET A 1 2.80 -8.56 -32.95
C MET A 1 3.10 -7.58 -34.10
N THR A 2 3.51 -6.33 -33.87
CA THR A 2 3.78 -5.38 -34.98
C THR A 2 4.79 -5.87 -36.03
N LYS A 3 5.88 -6.53 -35.62
CA LYS A 3 6.85 -7.13 -36.56
C LYS A 3 6.24 -8.29 -37.37
N LEU A 4 5.31 -9.05 -36.77
CA LEU A 4 4.61 -10.16 -37.41
C LEU A 4 3.62 -9.66 -38.47
N ALA A 5 2.92 -8.56 -38.21
CA ALA A 5 2.10 -7.91 -39.23
C ALA A 5 2.94 -7.49 -40.45
N LYS A 6 4.11 -6.89 -40.23
CA LYS A 6 5.03 -6.51 -41.31
C LYS A 6 5.57 -7.70 -42.10
N SER A 7 5.77 -8.86 -41.47
CA SER A 7 6.15 -10.06 -42.22
C SER A 7 5.00 -10.61 -43.05
N ALA A 8 3.75 -10.44 -42.62
CA ALA A 8 2.58 -10.84 -43.41
C ALA A 8 2.51 -10.14 -44.77
N SER A 9 2.87 -8.86 -44.85
CA SER A 9 2.97 -8.13 -46.13
C SER A 9 4.14 -8.56 -47.03
N ASN A 10 5.12 -9.29 -46.49
CA ASN A 10 6.31 -9.72 -47.24
C ASN A 10 6.15 -11.12 -47.85
N TYR A 11 5.00 -11.78 -47.66
CA TYR A 11 4.75 -13.07 -48.27
C TYR A 11 4.56 -12.97 -49.79
N SER A 12 4.73 -14.11 -50.45
CA SER A 12 4.60 -14.24 -51.90
C SER A 12 3.27 -13.66 -52.39
N GLN A 13 3.36 -12.82 -53.41
CA GLN A 13 2.20 -12.30 -54.13
C GLN A 13 1.73 -13.24 -55.24
N LEU A 14 2.34 -14.42 -55.34
CA LEU A 14 1.96 -15.47 -56.29
C LEU A 14 0.90 -16.37 -55.69
N GLY A 15 -0.08 -16.75 -56.51
CA GLY A 15 -1.15 -17.67 -56.17
C GLY A 15 -2.43 -16.99 -55.69
N THR A 16 -3.51 -17.77 -55.66
CA THR A 16 -4.86 -17.31 -55.30
C THR A 16 -4.99 -16.90 -53.83
N PHE A 17 -4.09 -17.37 -52.96
CA PHE A 17 -4.10 -17.06 -51.53
C PHE A 17 -3.47 -15.70 -51.19
N ALA A 18 -2.70 -15.09 -52.10
CA ALA A 18 -1.97 -13.85 -51.83
C ALA A 18 -2.80 -12.73 -51.16
N PRO A 19 -4.07 -12.48 -51.55
CA PRO A 19 -4.91 -11.45 -50.90
C PRO A 19 -5.24 -11.72 -49.43
N VAL A 20 -5.24 -12.99 -48.99
CA VAL A 20 -5.59 -13.38 -47.62
C VAL A 20 -4.54 -12.89 -46.63
N TRP A 21 -3.28 -12.74 -47.04
CA TRP A 21 -2.22 -12.19 -46.19
C TRP A 21 -2.51 -10.77 -45.69
N ASP A 22 -3.31 -9.98 -46.42
CA ASP A 22 -3.73 -8.66 -45.96
C ASP A 22 -4.74 -8.73 -44.80
N VAL A 23 -5.61 -9.75 -44.79
CA VAL A 23 -6.52 -10.03 -43.66
C VAL A 23 -5.72 -10.41 -42.42
N PHE A 24 -4.69 -11.26 -42.56
CA PHE A 24 -3.77 -11.58 -41.45
C PHE A 24 -3.02 -10.34 -40.96
N LYS A 25 -2.51 -9.51 -41.88
CA LYS A 25 -1.78 -8.29 -41.55
C LYS A 25 -2.64 -7.35 -40.72
N THR A 26 -3.80 -6.96 -41.23
CA THR A 26 -4.68 -5.97 -40.60
C THR A 26 -5.13 -6.40 -39.20
N SER A 27 -5.56 -7.66 -39.03
CA SER A 27 -5.93 -8.18 -37.70
C SER A 27 -4.73 -8.24 -36.75
N THR A 28 -3.53 -8.60 -37.24
CA THR A 28 -2.31 -8.62 -36.42
C THR A 28 -1.88 -7.20 -36.00
N GLU A 29 -2.07 -6.19 -36.85
CA GLU A 29 -1.84 -4.78 -36.51
C GLU A 29 -2.81 -4.29 -35.44
N LYS A 30 -4.12 -4.57 -35.61
CA LYS A 30 -5.15 -4.24 -34.62
C LYS A 30 -4.84 -4.87 -33.26
N LEU A 31 -4.50 -6.16 -33.24
CA LEU A 31 -4.14 -6.86 -32.00
C LEU A 31 -2.88 -6.26 -31.33
N ALA A 32 -1.86 -5.91 -32.12
CA ALA A 32 -0.68 -5.23 -31.61
C ALA A 32 -1.03 -3.88 -30.95
N ASN A 33 -1.95 -3.13 -31.56
CA ASN A 33 -2.39 -1.84 -31.05
C ASN A 33 -3.20 -1.97 -29.75
N CYS A 34 -4.04 -3.00 -29.60
CA CYS A 34 -4.73 -3.29 -28.33
C CYS A 34 -3.74 -3.47 -27.18
N HIS A 35 -2.68 -4.26 -27.37
CA HIS A 35 -1.65 -4.44 -26.35
C HIS A 35 -0.83 -3.16 -26.07
N LEU A 36 -0.54 -2.36 -27.10
CA LEU A 36 0.13 -1.08 -26.90
C LEU A 36 -0.75 -0.09 -26.12
N ASP A 37 -2.06 -0.12 -26.34
CA ASP A 37 -3.01 0.71 -25.60
C ASP A 37 -3.10 0.29 -24.13
N LEU A 38 -3.07 -1.02 -23.83
CA LEU A 38 -2.93 -1.50 -22.45
C LEU A 38 -1.68 -0.93 -21.79
N VAL A 39 -0.53 -0.99 -22.46
CA VAL A 39 0.73 -0.45 -21.93
C VAL A 39 0.59 1.04 -21.59
N ARG A 40 -0.06 1.84 -22.45
CA ARG A 40 -0.30 3.26 -22.18
C ARG A 40 -1.20 3.46 -20.95
N LYS A 41 -2.30 2.71 -20.84
CA LYS A 41 -3.20 2.76 -19.67
C LYS A 41 -2.45 2.40 -18.37
N LEU A 42 -1.60 1.37 -18.41
CA LEU A 42 -0.77 0.97 -17.29
C LEU A 42 0.28 2.04 -16.93
N GLN A 43 0.85 2.73 -17.91
CA GLN A 43 1.79 3.84 -17.67
C GLN A 43 1.11 5.01 -16.96
N GLU A 44 -0.13 5.35 -17.33
CA GLU A 44 -0.90 6.38 -16.61
C GLU A 44 -1.22 5.93 -15.18
N LEU A 45 -1.58 4.66 -14.98
CA LEU A 45 -1.81 4.12 -13.63
C LEU A 45 -0.53 4.14 -12.76
N ILE A 46 0.63 3.87 -13.35
CA ILE A 46 1.93 3.99 -12.64
C ILE A 46 2.16 5.43 -12.18
N LYS A 47 1.82 6.44 -13.00
CA LYS A 47 1.93 7.85 -12.60
C LYS A 47 1.00 8.18 -11.44
N GLU A 48 -0.22 7.65 -11.43
CA GLU A 48 -1.16 7.81 -10.32
C GLU A 48 -0.61 7.20 -9.02
N VAL A 49 -0.05 5.99 -9.09
CA VAL A 49 0.62 5.35 -7.95
C VAL A 49 1.78 6.19 -7.43
N GLN A 50 2.62 6.73 -8.32
CA GLN A 50 3.75 7.58 -7.95
C GLN A 50 3.27 8.87 -7.26
N LYS A 51 2.26 9.53 -7.84
CA LYS A 51 1.63 10.72 -7.27
C LYS A 51 1.07 10.43 -5.87
N TYR A 52 0.36 9.32 -5.71
CA TYR A 52 -0.15 8.90 -4.40
C TYR A 52 0.99 8.67 -3.40
N GLY A 53 2.09 8.06 -3.84
CA GLY A 53 3.30 7.90 -3.01
C GLY A 53 3.88 9.24 -2.51
N GLU A 54 3.90 10.27 -3.34
CA GLU A 54 4.35 11.61 -2.93
C GLU A 54 3.38 12.28 -1.93
N GLU A 55 2.07 12.09 -2.13
CA GLU A 55 1.03 12.57 -1.21
C GLU A 55 1.10 11.85 0.14
N GLN A 56 1.40 10.55 0.15
CA GLN A 56 1.63 9.77 1.38
C GLN A 56 2.77 10.34 2.21
N VAL A 57 3.90 10.73 1.59
CA VAL A 57 5.02 11.37 2.31
C VAL A 57 4.56 12.67 3.01
N LYS A 58 3.76 13.49 2.33
CA LYS A 58 3.21 14.73 2.92
C LYS A 58 2.26 14.42 4.07
N SER A 59 1.37 13.44 3.89
CA SER A 59 0.42 13.00 4.90
C SER A 59 1.15 12.49 6.15
N HIS A 60 2.14 11.61 5.99
CA HIS A 60 2.93 11.07 7.09
C HIS A 60 3.67 12.16 7.88
N LYS A 61 4.23 13.14 7.19
CA LYS A 61 4.87 14.29 7.85
C LYS A 61 3.87 15.04 8.74
N LYS A 62 2.69 15.34 8.20
CA LYS A 62 1.62 16.02 8.94
C LYS A 62 1.16 15.19 10.14
N THR A 63 0.90 13.89 9.95
CA THR A 63 0.48 13.00 11.05
C THR A 63 1.52 12.97 12.16
N LYS A 64 2.82 12.90 11.83
CA LYS A 64 3.90 12.90 12.82
C LYS A 64 3.87 14.16 13.71
N GLU A 65 3.60 15.33 13.12
CA GLU A 65 3.47 16.59 13.86
C GLU A 65 2.22 16.59 14.74
N GLU A 66 1.09 16.08 14.21
CA GLU A 66 -0.19 16.03 14.94
C GLU A 66 -0.20 15.07 16.14
N VAL A 67 0.58 13.99 16.10
CA VAL A 67 0.64 12.98 17.19
C VAL A 67 1.80 13.23 18.17
N ALA A 68 2.50 14.36 18.06
CA ALA A 68 3.63 14.70 18.92
C ALA A 68 3.24 14.75 20.42
N GLY A 69 2.05 15.24 20.75
CA GLY A 69 1.56 15.27 22.14
C GLY A 69 1.36 13.87 22.75
N THR A 70 1.03 12.86 21.92
CA THR A 70 0.95 11.47 22.36
C THR A 70 2.34 10.90 22.63
N LEU A 71 3.33 11.25 21.80
CA LEU A 71 4.73 10.88 22.02
C LEU A 71 5.24 11.43 23.37
N GLU A 72 4.94 12.69 23.69
CA GLU A 72 5.30 13.31 24.96
C GLU A 72 4.63 12.60 26.15
N ALA A 73 3.34 12.25 26.03
CA ALA A 73 2.62 11.51 27.06
C ALA A 73 3.23 10.11 27.30
N VAL A 74 3.61 9.39 26.23
CA VAL A 74 4.32 8.10 26.30
C VAL A 74 5.65 8.24 27.04
N GLN A 75 6.45 9.25 26.70
CA GLN A 75 7.73 9.49 27.37
C GLN A 75 7.54 9.85 28.85
N THR A 76 6.51 10.65 29.14
CA THR A 76 6.18 11.09 30.50
C THR A 76 5.77 9.92 31.39
N ILE A 77 4.84 9.07 30.94
CA ILE A 77 4.42 7.89 31.72
C ILE A 77 5.58 6.91 31.91
N GLN A 78 6.43 6.70 30.90
CA GLN A 78 7.62 5.85 31.03
C GLN A 78 8.59 6.38 32.10
N SER A 79 8.89 7.68 32.07
CA SER A 79 9.76 8.34 33.05
C SER A 79 9.19 8.26 34.47
N ILE A 80 7.92 8.58 34.64
CA ILE A 80 7.24 8.54 35.95
C ILE A 80 7.16 7.12 36.48
N THR A 81 6.91 6.12 35.63
CA THR A 81 6.88 4.70 36.03
C THR A 81 8.24 4.27 36.60
N GLN A 82 9.34 4.66 35.96
CA GLN A 82 10.69 4.37 36.46
C GLN A 82 10.98 5.09 37.79
N ALA A 83 10.59 6.36 37.90
CA ALA A 83 10.78 7.13 39.14
C ALA A 83 9.95 6.59 40.31
N LEU A 84 8.71 6.17 40.03
CA LEU A 84 7.82 5.52 40.99
C LEU A 84 8.48 4.24 41.52
N GLN A 85 8.98 3.38 40.64
CA GLN A 85 9.63 2.13 41.04
C GLN A 85 10.86 2.38 41.92
N LYS A 86 11.74 3.34 41.55
CA LYS A 86 12.88 3.74 42.39
C LYS A 86 12.46 4.27 43.75
N SER A 87 11.40 5.08 43.81
CA SER A 87 10.90 5.63 45.08
C SER A 87 10.29 4.55 45.98
N LYS A 88 9.62 3.54 45.40
CA LYS A 88 9.10 2.36 46.10
C LYS A 88 10.22 1.52 46.72
N GLU A 89 11.26 1.24 45.95
CA GLU A 89 12.45 0.51 46.43
C GLU A 89 13.13 1.26 47.58
N ASN A 90 13.32 2.58 47.44
CA ASN A 90 13.88 3.40 48.50
C ASN A 90 13.00 3.43 49.76
N TYR A 91 11.67 3.55 49.62
CA TYR A 91 10.74 3.45 50.74
C TYR A 91 10.89 2.12 51.48
N ASN A 92 10.86 0.99 50.76
CA ASN A 92 11.04 -0.34 51.35
C ASN A 92 12.38 -0.46 52.08
N ALA A 93 13.48 0.03 51.48
CA ALA A 93 14.79 0.02 52.10
C ALA A 93 14.84 0.83 53.41
N LYS A 94 14.16 1.99 53.48
CA LYS A 94 14.07 2.77 54.74
C LYS A 94 13.20 2.09 55.80
N CYS A 95 12.13 1.40 55.41
CA CYS A 95 11.30 0.62 56.33
C CYS A 95 12.08 -0.56 56.93
N VAL A 96 12.81 -1.31 56.11
CA VAL A 96 13.65 -2.43 56.58
C VAL A 96 14.72 -1.95 57.56
N GLU A 97 15.41 -0.86 57.25
CA GLU A 97 16.44 -0.30 58.13
C GLU A 97 15.86 0.21 59.46
N GLN A 98 14.68 0.85 59.43
CA GLN A 98 14.00 1.31 60.64
C GLN A 98 13.63 0.14 61.57
N GLU A 99 13.11 -0.95 61.00
CA GLU A 99 12.77 -2.16 61.78
C GLU A 99 14.03 -2.87 62.30
N ARG A 100 15.13 -2.87 61.54
CA ARG A 100 16.43 -3.40 61.99
C ARG A 100 16.93 -2.66 63.23
N LEU A 101 16.95 -1.33 63.20
CA LEU A 101 17.38 -0.49 64.33
C LEU A 101 16.52 -0.70 65.58
N LYS A 102 15.20 -0.90 65.41
CA LYS A 102 14.29 -1.24 66.52
C LYS A 102 14.61 -2.61 67.13
N LYS A 103 14.90 -3.62 66.32
CA LYS A 103 15.20 -4.99 66.78
C LYS A 103 16.56 -5.11 67.45
N GLU A 104 17.55 -4.36 66.97
CA GLU A 104 18.91 -4.37 67.51
C GLU A 104 19.09 -3.47 68.75
N GLY A 105 18.03 -2.80 69.22
CA GLY A 105 18.09 -1.97 70.43
C GLY A 105 18.87 -0.66 70.25
N ALA A 106 18.81 -0.05 69.06
CA ALA A 106 19.42 1.25 68.81
C ALA A 106 18.85 2.34 69.73
N THR A 107 19.57 3.46 69.87
CA THR A 107 19.12 4.55 70.74
C THR A 107 17.84 5.20 70.22
N GLN A 108 17.02 5.75 71.11
CA GLN A 108 15.78 6.44 70.76
C GLN A 108 16.01 7.54 69.70
N ARG A 109 17.12 8.27 69.80
CA ARG A 109 17.52 9.32 68.85
C ARG A 109 17.82 8.75 67.45
N GLU A 110 18.42 7.58 67.35
CA GLU A 110 18.71 6.92 66.08
C GLU A 110 17.43 6.38 65.43
N ILE A 111 16.53 5.82 66.23
CA ILE A 111 15.22 5.34 65.78
C ILE A 111 14.37 6.51 65.25
N GLU A 112 14.34 7.64 65.95
CA GLU A 112 13.64 8.85 65.51
C GLU A 112 14.22 9.39 64.19
N LYS A 113 15.55 9.41 64.06
CA LYS A 113 16.22 9.83 62.82
C LYS A 113 15.88 8.90 61.65
N ALA A 114 15.81 7.59 61.87
CA ALA A 114 15.38 6.62 60.87
C ALA A 114 13.89 6.79 60.49
N ALA A 115 13.03 7.07 61.47
CA ALA A 115 11.61 7.34 61.26
C ALA A 115 11.38 8.58 60.37
N VAL A 116 12.14 9.66 60.58
CA VAL A 116 12.08 10.85 59.72
C VAL A 116 12.48 10.53 58.27
N LYS A 117 13.53 9.73 58.07
CA LYS A 117 13.96 9.29 56.73
C LYS A 117 12.89 8.42 56.06
N SER A 118 12.29 7.50 56.81
CA SER A 118 11.20 6.64 56.34
C SER A 118 9.99 7.47 55.94
N LYS A 119 9.56 8.43 56.78
CA LYS A 119 8.47 9.37 56.47
C LYS A 119 8.72 10.15 55.18
N LYS A 120 9.92 10.72 55.00
CA LYS A 120 10.28 11.43 53.76
C LYS A 120 10.24 10.52 52.52
N ALA A 121 10.67 9.27 52.66
CA ALA A 121 10.59 8.29 51.58
C ALA A 121 9.12 7.92 51.25
N THR A 122 8.26 7.79 52.26
CA THR A 122 6.81 7.59 52.10
C THR A 122 6.16 8.75 51.35
N ASP A 123 6.45 9.99 51.76
CA ASP A 123 5.86 11.19 51.14
C ASP A 123 6.29 11.29 49.66
N THR A 124 7.55 10.98 49.36
CA THR A 124 8.06 10.94 47.99
C THR A 124 7.39 9.83 47.16
N TYR A 125 7.25 8.63 47.73
CA TYR A 125 6.58 7.51 47.05
C TYR A 125 5.10 7.83 46.77
N LYS A 126 4.36 8.36 47.75
CA LYS A 126 2.97 8.80 47.58
C LYS A 126 2.83 9.86 46.49
N LEU A 127 3.72 10.85 46.46
CA LEU A 127 3.75 11.86 45.40
C LEU A 127 3.91 11.22 44.01
N TYR A 128 4.77 10.21 43.86
CA TYR A 128 4.93 9.52 42.59
C TYR A 128 3.73 8.64 42.23
N VAL A 129 3.01 8.10 43.21
CA VAL A 129 1.74 7.38 42.96
C VAL A 129 0.70 8.33 42.35
N GLU A 130 0.56 9.54 42.91
CA GLU A 130 -0.35 10.57 42.40
C GLU A 130 0.08 11.04 40.99
N LYS A 131 1.37 11.33 40.79
CA LYS A 131 1.90 11.69 39.47
C LYS A 131 1.69 10.60 38.43
N TYR A 132 1.84 9.33 38.81
CA TYR A 132 1.60 8.20 37.93
C TYR A 132 0.13 8.12 37.54
N ALA A 133 -0.80 8.29 38.48
CA ALA A 133 -2.23 8.28 38.17
C ALA A 133 -2.60 9.37 37.14
N LEU A 134 -2.07 10.58 37.30
CA LEU A 134 -2.27 11.68 36.35
C LEU A 134 -1.67 11.38 34.97
N ALA A 135 -0.42 10.92 34.93
CA ALA A 135 0.26 10.59 33.67
C ALA A 135 -0.38 9.40 32.96
N LYS A 136 -0.91 8.42 33.71
CA LYS A 136 -1.65 7.28 33.17
C LYS A 136 -2.94 7.73 32.50
N ALA A 137 -3.72 8.61 33.15
CA ALA A 137 -4.97 9.10 32.57
C ALA A 137 -4.72 9.89 31.27
N ASP A 138 -3.73 10.80 31.27
CA ASP A 138 -3.35 11.57 30.07
C ASP A 138 -2.85 10.66 28.93
N PHE A 139 -2.01 9.67 29.25
CA PHE A 139 -1.54 8.68 28.28
C PHE A 139 -2.69 7.86 27.69
N GLU A 140 -3.57 7.28 28.53
CA GLU A 140 -4.66 6.43 28.05
C GLU A 140 -5.62 7.18 27.14
N GLN A 141 -5.94 8.43 27.48
CA GLN A 141 -6.77 9.30 26.63
C GLN A 141 -6.10 9.53 25.27
N LYS A 142 -4.89 10.08 25.24
CA LYS A 142 -4.19 10.43 24.00
C LYS A 142 -3.86 9.21 23.14
N MET A 143 -3.50 8.10 23.78
CA MET A 143 -3.17 6.85 23.09
C MET A 143 -4.40 6.25 22.43
N THR A 144 -5.57 6.30 23.07
CA THR A 144 -6.84 5.82 22.48
C THR A 144 -7.18 6.60 21.21
N GLU A 145 -7.15 7.94 21.29
CA GLU A 145 -7.42 8.81 20.13
C GLU A 145 -6.40 8.60 19.00
N THR A 146 -5.13 8.45 19.34
CA THR A 146 -4.05 8.27 18.36
C THR A 146 -4.09 6.89 17.70
N ALA A 147 -4.43 5.84 18.45
CA ALA A 147 -4.59 4.50 17.90
C ALA A 147 -5.73 4.45 16.88
N GLN A 148 -6.88 5.07 17.19
CA GLN A 148 -7.98 5.19 16.24
C GLN A 148 -7.56 6.00 15.00
N LYS A 149 -6.86 7.12 15.19
CA LYS A 149 -6.34 7.93 14.08
C LYS A 149 -5.43 7.14 13.15
N PHE A 150 -4.51 6.32 13.68
CA PHE A 150 -3.68 5.46 12.86
C PHE A 150 -4.49 4.40 12.11
N GLN A 151 -5.51 3.83 12.76
CA GLN A 151 -6.41 2.90 12.10
C GLN A 151 -7.16 3.58 10.93
N ASP A 152 -7.66 4.80 11.11
CA ASP A 152 -8.38 5.53 10.06
C ASP A 152 -7.46 5.87 8.88
N ILE A 153 -6.20 6.25 9.16
CA ILE A 153 -5.18 6.50 8.14
C ILE A 153 -4.93 5.22 7.33
N GLU A 154 -4.75 4.08 8.00
CA GLU A 154 -4.48 2.81 7.34
C GLU A 154 -5.69 2.30 6.54
N GLN A 155 -6.90 2.47 7.07
CA GLN A 155 -8.12 2.16 6.34
C GLN A 155 -8.23 3.00 5.06
N THR A 156 -7.99 4.31 5.16
CA THR A 156 -7.97 5.21 4.00
C THR A 156 -6.91 4.79 2.98
N HIS A 157 -5.73 4.38 3.46
CA HIS A 157 -4.66 3.86 2.61
C HIS A 157 -5.09 2.61 1.83
N LEU A 158 -5.62 1.61 2.53
CA LEU A 158 -6.04 0.34 1.93
C LEU A 158 -7.21 0.52 0.95
N ILE A 159 -8.16 1.41 1.26
CA ILE A 159 -9.26 1.73 0.34
C ILE A 159 -8.69 2.29 -0.97
N HIS A 160 -7.80 3.28 -0.88
CA HIS A 160 -7.23 3.91 -2.07
C HIS A 160 -6.38 2.94 -2.92
N ILE A 161 -5.56 2.11 -2.28
CA ILE A 161 -4.80 1.07 -3.01
C ILE A 161 -5.73 0.08 -3.71
N LYS A 162 -6.85 -0.30 -3.07
CA LYS A 162 -7.86 -1.16 -3.70
C LYS A 162 -8.55 -0.48 -4.89
N GLU A 163 -8.77 0.83 -4.84
CA GLU A 163 -9.30 1.59 -5.98
C GLU A 163 -8.32 1.55 -7.18
N ILE A 164 -7.02 1.76 -6.93
CA ILE A 164 -5.97 1.64 -7.97
C ILE A 164 -5.93 0.23 -8.57
N ILE A 165 -6.02 -0.82 -7.74
CA ILE A 165 -6.09 -2.22 -8.21
C ILE A 165 -7.37 -2.46 -9.00
N GLY A 166 -8.48 -1.81 -8.62
CA GLY A 166 -9.72 -1.79 -9.39
C GLY A 166 -9.52 -1.20 -10.78
N SER A 167 -8.84 -0.04 -10.88
CA SER A 167 -8.49 0.60 -12.15
C SER A 167 -7.58 -0.27 -13.01
N LEU A 168 -6.60 -0.96 -12.42
CA LEU A 168 -5.77 -1.96 -13.12
C LEU A 168 -6.63 -3.06 -13.74
N SER A 169 -7.51 -3.65 -12.93
CA SER A 169 -8.39 -4.74 -13.34
C SER A 169 -9.33 -4.29 -14.47
N ASN A 170 -9.84 -3.07 -14.38
CA ASN A 170 -10.70 -2.47 -15.41
C ASN A 170 -9.95 -2.25 -16.73
N ALA A 171 -8.73 -1.71 -16.70
CA ALA A 171 -7.92 -1.52 -17.90
C ALA A 171 -7.61 -2.85 -18.60
N ILE A 172 -7.26 -3.90 -17.84
CA ILE A 172 -7.04 -5.24 -18.38
C ILE A 172 -8.32 -5.80 -19.00
N LYS A 173 -9.45 -5.71 -18.29
CA LYS A 173 -10.75 -6.21 -18.75
C LYS A 173 -11.20 -5.51 -20.04
N GLU A 174 -11.05 -4.19 -20.11
CA GLU A 174 -11.39 -3.39 -21.28
C GLU A 174 -10.60 -3.84 -22.50
N ILE A 175 -9.27 -3.96 -22.38
CA ILE A 175 -8.44 -4.39 -23.50
C ILE A 175 -8.68 -5.85 -23.87
N HIS A 176 -8.95 -6.72 -22.90
CA HIS A 176 -9.31 -8.12 -23.18
C HIS A 176 -10.59 -8.22 -24.02
N LEU A 177 -11.60 -7.38 -23.74
CA LEU A 177 -12.81 -7.30 -24.55
C LEU A 177 -12.51 -6.84 -25.99
N GLN A 178 -11.67 -5.81 -26.16
CA GLN A 178 -11.26 -5.33 -27.48
C GLN A 178 -10.49 -6.41 -28.28
N ILE A 179 -9.62 -7.18 -27.61
CA ILE A 179 -8.92 -8.31 -28.23
C ILE A 179 -9.93 -9.34 -28.75
N GLY A 180 -10.96 -9.67 -27.96
CA GLY A 180 -12.04 -10.55 -28.40
C GLY A 180 -12.75 -10.04 -29.65
N GLN A 181 -13.02 -8.73 -29.73
CA GLN A 181 -13.62 -8.11 -30.92
C GLN A 181 -12.71 -8.22 -32.16
N VAL A 182 -11.40 -8.05 -32.00
CA VAL A 182 -10.42 -8.24 -33.10
C VAL A 182 -10.42 -9.70 -33.60
N HIS A 183 -10.56 -10.67 -32.69
CA HIS A 183 -10.66 -12.08 -33.08
C HIS A 183 -11.94 -12.38 -33.88
N GLU A 184 -13.10 -11.91 -33.40
CA GLU A 184 -14.38 -12.07 -34.12
C GLU A 184 -14.35 -11.36 -35.49
N GLU A 185 -13.77 -10.16 -35.56
CA GLU A 185 -13.61 -9.44 -36.82
C GLU A 185 -12.74 -10.23 -37.81
N PHE A 186 -11.64 -10.84 -37.33
CA PHE A 186 -10.79 -11.68 -38.17
C PHE A 186 -11.55 -12.91 -38.71
N ILE A 187 -12.33 -13.60 -37.88
CA ILE A 187 -13.14 -14.76 -38.29
C ILE A 187 -14.15 -14.36 -39.37
N ASN A 188 -14.83 -13.23 -39.17
CA ASN A 188 -15.80 -12.71 -40.15
C ASN A 188 -15.12 -12.29 -41.46
N ASN A 189 -13.97 -11.61 -41.40
CA ASN A 189 -13.21 -11.22 -42.59
C ASN A 189 -12.71 -12.44 -43.38
N MET A 190 -12.28 -13.51 -42.69
CA MET A 190 -11.90 -14.78 -43.32
C MET A 190 -13.11 -15.47 -43.97
N THR A 191 -14.27 -15.45 -43.31
CA THR A 191 -15.52 -16.01 -43.87
C THR A 191 -15.97 -15.25 -45.12
N ASN A 192 -15.85 -13.92 -45.12
CA ASN A 192 -16.18 -13.07 -46.26
C ASN A 192 -15.17 -13.20 -47.42
N THR A 193 -13.95 -13.66 -47.14
CA THR A 193 -12.93 -13.93 -48.16
C THR A 193 -13.15 -15.32 -48.77
N THR A 194 -14.24 -15.46 -49.54
CA THR A 194 -14.67 -16.76 -50.08
C THR A 194 -13.74 -17.27 -51.17
N VAL A 195 -13.77 -18.58 -51.41
CA VAL A 195 -12.99 -19.22 -52.48
C VAL A 195 -13.34 -18.64 -53.85
N GLU A 196 -14.63 -18.39 -54.11
CA GLU A 196 -15.13 -17.80 -55.35
C GLU A 196 -14.53 -16.41 -55.58
N SER A 197 -14.51 -15.56 -54.53
CA SER A 197 -13.96 -14.21 -54.60
C SER A 197 -12.45 -14.22 -54.92
N LEU A 198 -11.69 -15.16 -54.35
CA LEU A 198 -10.26 -15.30 -54.58
C LEU A 198 -9.95 -15.80 -56.00
N ILE A 199 -10.71 -16.81 -56.48
CA ILE A 199 -10.58 -17.32 -57.85
C ILE A 199 -10.92 -16.23 -58.86
N GLN A 200 -12.03 -15.51 -58.65
CA GLN A 200 -12.44 -14.41 -59.50
C GLN A 200 -11.36 -13.33 -59.57
N LYS A 201 -10.85 -12.87 -58.41
CA LYS A 201 -9.80 -11.85 -58.34
C LYS A 201 -8.51 -12.29 -59.03
N PHE A 202 -8.16 -13.57 -58.94
CA PHE A 202 -7.00 -14.12 -59.65
C PHE A 202 -7.21 -14.13 -61.17
N ALA A 203 -8.37 -14.61 -61.64
CA ALA A 203 -8.70 -14.66 -63.07
C ALA A 203 -8.76 -13.25 -63.69
N GLU A 204 -9.32 -12.27 -62.97
CA GLU A 204 -9.38 -10.87 -63.40
C GLU A 204 -7.99 -10.20 -63.46
N SER A 205 -7.09 -10.54 -62.52
CA SER A 205 -5.76 -9.91 -62.44
C SER A 205 -4.67 -10.59 -63.27
N LYS A 206 -4.81 -11.89 -63.57
CA LYS A 206 -3.79 -12.70 -64.27
C LYS A 206 -4.31 -13.39 -65.53
N GLY A 207 -5.57 -13.19 -65.92
CA GLY A 207 -6.14 -13.73 -67.15
C GLY A 207 -5.44 -13.19 -68.40
N THR A 208 -5.26 -14.06 -69.41
CA THR A 208 -4.50 -13.75 -70.64
C THR A 208 -5.37 -13.36 -71.83
N GLY A 209 -6.70 -13.28 -71.67
CA GLY A 209 -7.63 -12.94 -72.73
C GLY A 209 -9.00 -13.56 -72.48
N LYS A 210 -10.06 -12.90 -72.98
CA LYS A 210 -11.45 -13.41 -72.95
C LYS A 210 -11.98 -13.74 -74.35
N GLU A 211 -11.20 -13.48 -75.40
CA GLU A 211 -11.59 -13.76 -76.78
C GLU A 211 -11.52 -15.26 -77.05
N ARG A 212 -12.56 -15.76 -77.74
CA ARG A 212 -12.77 -17.16 -78.09
C ARG A 212 -12.44 -17.38 -79.55
#